data_AF-A0A3L7TMA5-F1
#
_entry.id   AF-A0A3L7TMA5-F1
#
_cell.length_a   1.000
_cell.length_b   1.000
_cell.length_c   1.000
_cell.angle_alpha   90.00
_cell.angle_beta   90.00
_cell.angle_gamma   90.00
#
_symmetry.space_group_name_H-M   'P 1'
#
loop_
_entity.id
_entity.type
_entity.pdbx_description
1 polymer ?
#
loop_
_entity_poly.entity_id
_entity_poly.type
_entity_poly.pdbx_seq_one_letter_code
_entity_poly.pdbx_strand_id
1 'polypeptide(L)'
;MSVKHGRVARGKSGLALAMSCKLELMICAAKMVQKHLDGIINAIVLKATNALGESMNAKIQKIKSQACGYRNRQRFRNAIMFHLRRT
;
A
#
# COMPACT_ATOMS: atom_id res chain seq x y z
N MET A 1 -1.18 -21.21 -42.47
CA MET A 1 -0.17 -20.30 -41.90
C MET A 1 -0.11 -20.54 -40.40
N SER A 2 0.94 -21.23 -39.94
CA SER A 2 1.04 -21.68 -38.55
C SER A 2 1.59 -20.55 -37.68
N VAL A 3 0.75 -19.95 -36.84
CA VAL A 3 1.17 -18.92 -35.87
C VAL A 3 2.02 -19.61 -34.81
N LYS A 4 3.34 -19.54 -34.98
CA LYS A 4 4.31 -19.97 -33.97
C LYS A 4 4.16 -19.04 -32.77
N HIS A 5 3.47 -19.52 -31.73
CA HIS A 5 3.48 -18.87 -30.43
C HIS A 5 4.93 -18.89 -29.91
N GLY A 6 5.58 -17.73 -29.98
CA GLY A 6 6.92 -17.53 -29.44
C GLY A 6 6.92 -17.90 -27.96
N ARG A 7 7.82 -18.80 -27.57
CA ARG A 7 8.08 -19.12 -26.16
C ARG A 7 8.61 -17.84 -25.51
N VAL A 8 7.74 -17.11 -24.82
CA VAL A 8 8.15 -16.05 -23.89
C VAL A 8 9.07 -16.71 -22.88
N ALA A 9 10.34 -16.33 -22.88
CA ALA A 9 11.30 -16.78 -21.90
C ALA A 9 10.75 -16.43 -20.51
N ARG A 10 10.27 -17.44 -19.77
CA ARG A 10 9.79 -17.27 -18.39
C ARG A 10 11.02 -17.05 -17.51
N GLY A 11 11.55 -15.82 -17.53
CA GLY A 11 12.38 -15.33 -16.45
C GLY A 11 11.65 -15.55 -15.13
N LYS A 12 12.37 -15.93 -14.07
CA LYS A 12 11.78 -16.18 -12.75
C LYS A 12 10.93 -14.96 -12.37
N SER A 13 9.67 -15.20 -11.98
CA SER A 13 8.79 -14.10 -11.58
C SER A 13 9.40 -13.34 -10.39
N GLY A 14 9.22 -12.02 -10.34
CA GLY A 14 9.77 -11.21 -9.25
C GLY A 14 9.35 -11.70 -7.87
N LEU A 15 8.12 -12.25 -7.76
CA LEU A 15 7.63 -12.92 -6.54
C LEU A 15 8.44 -14.19 -6.20
N ALA A 16 8.77 -15.02 -7.19
CA ALA A 16 9.61 -16.21 -6.97
C ALA A 16 11.03 -15.84 -6.51
N LEU A 17 11.59 -14.76 -7.04
CA LEU A 17 12.86 -14.22 -6.58
C LEU A 17 12.78 -13.70 -5.14
N ALA A 18 11.76 -12.91 -4.81
CA ALA A 18 11.55 -12.37 -3.47
C ALA A 18 11.29 -13.46 -2.41
N MET A 19 10.58 -14.53 -2.78
CA MET A 19 10.37 -15.71 -1.93
C MET A 19 11.65 -16.52 -1.68
N SER A 20 12.61 -16.43 -2.58
CA SER A 20 13.90 -17.12 -2.48
C SER A 20 14.96 -16.27 -1.73
N CYS A 21 14.63 -15.07 -1.28
CA CYS A 21 15.53 -14.22 -0.50
C CYS A 21 15.74 -14.81 0.91
N LYS A 22 16.96 -14.71 1.45
CA LYS A 22 17.29 -15.13 2.83
C LYS A 22 16.82 -14.14 3.91
N LEU A 23 16.13 -13.08 3.52
CA LEU A 23 15.64 -12.04 4.44
C LEU A 23 14.15 -12.28 4.72
N GLU A 24 13.83 -12.57 5.98
CA GLU A 24 12.46 -12.86 6.44
C GLU A 24 11.45 -11.77 6.03
N LEU A 25 11.84 -10.49 6.10
CA LEU A 25 10.97 -9.38 5.71
C LEU A 25 10.57 -9.44 4.22
N MET A 26 11.48 -9.88 3.34
CA MET A 26 11.20 -10.01 1.90
C MET A 26 10.27 -11.19 1.63
N ILE A 27 10.49 -12.32 2.32
CA ILE A 27 9.61 -13.48 2.22
C ILE A 27 8.20 -13.11 2.71
N CYS A 28 8.07 -12.41 3.84
CA CYS A 28 6.79 -11.95 4.37
C CYS A 28 6.06 -11.00 3.41
N ALA A 29 6.76 -10.03 2.82
CA ALA A 29 6.18 -9.14 1.82
C ALA A 29 5.69 -9.93 0.59
N ALA A 30 6.48 -10.88 0.09
CA ALA A 30 6.08 -11.71 -1.05
C ALA A 30 4.89 -12.62 -0.74
N LYS A 31 4.80 -13.16 0.49
CA LYS A 31 3.62 -13.90 0.98
C LYS A 31 2.39 -13.01 1.10
N MET A 32 2.54 -11.79 1.60
CA MET A 32 1.44 -10.81 1.69
C MET A 32 0.89 -10.47 0.31
N VAL A 33 1.78 -10.18 -0.66
CA VAL A 33 1.35 -9.91 -2.04
C VAL A 33 0.59 -11.11 -2.59
N GLN A 34 1.14 -12.32 -2.49
CA GLN A 34 0.48 -13.56 -2.95
C GLN A 34 -0.90 -13.76 -2.32
N LYS A 35 -1.04 -13.52 -1.02
CA LYS A 35 -2.32 -13.65 -0.30
C LYS A 35 -3.39 -12.65 -0.77
N HIS A 36 -2.98 -11.48 -1.26
CA HIS A 36 -3.88 -10.39 -1.63
C HIS A 36 -3.94 -10.12 -3.14
N LEU A 37 -3.36 -11.00 -3.98
CA LEU A 37 -3.32 -10.81 -5.44
C LEU A 37 -4.69 -10.58 -6.05
N ASP A 38 -5.71 -11.35 -5.64
CA ASP A 38 -7.06 -11.20 -6.18
C ASP A 38 -7.65 -9.81 -5.88
N GLY A 39 -7.38 -9.28 -4.69
CA GLY A 39 -7.78 -7.93 -4.30
C GLY A 39 -7.06 -6.85 -5.11
N ILE A 40 -5.77 -7.06 -5.41
CA ILE A 40 -4.98 -6.13 -6.24
C ILE A 40 -5.51 -6.11 -7.67
N ILE A 41 -5.77 -7.28 -8.25
CA ILE A 41 -6.32 -7.40 -9.61
C ILE A 41 -7.70 -6.74 -9.67
N ASN A 42 -8.57 -7.03 -8.70
CA ASN A 42 -9.89 -6.43 -8.64
C ASN A 42 -9.82 -4.90 -8.49
N ALA A 43 -8.91 -4.37 -7.68
CA ALA A 43 -8.73 -2.93 -7.55
C ALA A 43 -8.31 -2.26 -8.88
N ILE A 44 -7.44 -2.91 -9.66
CA ILE A 44 -7.02 -2.42 -10.99
C ILE A 44 -8.20 -2.45 -11.96
N VAL A 45 -8.92 -3.57 -12.04
CA VAL A 45 -10.07 -3.75 -12.94
C VAL A 45 -11.17 -2.75 -12.62
N LEU A 46 -11.49 -2.57 -11.34
CA LEU A 46 -12.50 -1.63 -10.85
C LEU A 46 -12.01 -0.18 -10.82
N LYS A 47 -10.73 0.08 -11.16
CA LYS A 47 -10.06 1.40 -11.05
C LYS A 47 -10.25 2.03 -9.66
N ALA A 48 -10.24 1.20 -8.62
CA ALA A 48 -10.39 1.65 -7.25
C ALA A 48 -9.17 2.49 -6.85
N THR A 49 -9.41 3.64 -6.21
CA THR A 49 -8.36 4.54 -5.77
C THR A 49 -8.41 4.76 -4.25
N ASN A 50 -7.26 4.63 -3.60
CA ASN A 50 -7.08 4.96 -2.19
C ASN A 50 -6.61 6.42 -1.98
N ALA A 51 -6.57 7.23 -3.05
CA ALA A 51 -6.00 8.58 -3.01
C ALA A 51 -6.65 9.48 -1.94
N LEU A 52 -7.97 9.40 -1.76
CA LEU A 52 -8.66 10.17 -0.72
C LEU A 52 -8.22 9.75 0.68
N GLY A 53 -8.16 8.44 0.96
CA GLY A 53 -7.71 7.91 2.25
C GLY A 53 -6.26 8.28 2.55
N GLU A 54 -5.38 8.20 1.54
CA GLU A 54 -3.98 8.62 1.65
C GLU A 54 -3.84 10.12 1.88
N SER A 55 -4.63 10.94 1.17
CA SER A 55 -4.63 12.39 1.36
C SER A 55 -5.04 12.77 2.79
N MET A 56 -6.03 12.08 3.36
CA MET A 56 -6.45 12.26 4.74
C MET A 56 -5.38 11.77 5.71
N ASN A 57 -4.80 10.59 5.47
CA ASN A 57 -3.74 10.04 6.31
C ASN A 57 -2.52 10.98 6.33
N ALA A 58 -2.13 11.54 5.18
CA ALA A 58 -1.04 12.52 5.08
C ALA A 58 -1.34 13.81 5.87
N LYS A 59 -2.57 14.35 5.76
CA LYS A 59 -2.99 15.52 6.57
C LYS A 59 -2.91 15.22 8.08
N ILE A 60 -3.31 14.03 8.52
CA ILE A 60 -3.21 13.62 9.94
C ILE A 60 -1.74 13.49 10.37
N GLN A 61 -0.88 12.87 9.56
CA GLN A 61 0.55 12.78 9.87
C GLN A 61 1.20 14.17 9.97
N LYS A 62 0.81 15.11 9.11
CA LYS A 62 1.27 16.51 9.18
C LYS A 62 0.88 17.16 10.50
N ILE A 63 -0.38 17.02 10.93
CA ILE A 63 -0.84 17.52 12.24
C ILE A 63 -0.02 16.89 13.37
N LYS A 64 0.25 15.59 13.29
CA LYS A 64 1.06 14.87 14.29
C LYS A 64 2.50 15.38 14.34
N SER A 65 3.15 15.58 13.20
CA SER A 65 4.55 16.03 13.13
C SER A 65 4.72 17.48 13.58
N GLN A 66 3.74 18.34 13.30
CA GLN A 66 3.77 19.75 13.72
C GLN A 66 3.58 19.95 15.22
N ALA A 67 2.92 19.01 15.90
CA ALA A 67 2.56 19.16 17.31
C ALA A 67 3.69 18.86 18.30
N CYS A 68 4.81 18.28 17.85
CA CYS A 68 5.93 17.84 18.70
C CYS A 68 5.53 16.96 19.91
N GLY A 69 4.33 16.37 19.88
CA GLY A 69 3.77 15.55 20.95
C GLY A 69 2.45 16.09 21.49
N TYR A 70 1.48 15.19 21.68
CA TYR A 70 0.22 15.50 22.37
C TYR A 70 0.23 14.89 23.76
N ARG A 71 -0.12 15.69 24.78
CA ARG A 71 -0.18 15.25 26.18
C ARG A 71 -1.20 14.14 26.42
N ASN A 72 -2.24 14.04 25.59
CA ASN A 72 -3.22 12.95 25.62
C ASN A 72 -3.85 12.71 24.24
N ARG A 73 -4.45 11.52 24.04
CA ARG A 73 -5.11 11.14 22.78
C ARG A 73 -6.32 12.02 22.46
N GLN A 74 -7.01 12.54 23.47
CA GLN A 74 -8.17 13.41 23.27
C GLN A 74 -7.78 14.73 22.59
N ARG A 75 -6.67 15.35 22.99
CA ARG A 75 -6.14 16.57 22.37
C ARG A 75 -5.73 16.33 20.92
N PHE A 76 -5.16 15.17 20.60
CA PHE A 76 -4.86 14.80 19.21
C PHE A 76 -6.14 14.68 18.37
N ARG A 77 -7.17 13.98 18.86
CA ARG A 77 -8.46 13.89 18.16
C ARG A 77 -9.11 15.25 17.96
N ASN A 78 -9.12 16.08 19.00
CA ASN A 78 -9.65 17.44 18.90
C ASN A 78 -8.88 18.23 17.84
N ALA A 79 -7.54 18.17 17.83
CA ALA A 79 -6.71 18.83 16.83
C ALA A 79 -7.04 18.35 15.40
N ILE A 80 -7.16 17.04 15.19
CA ILE A 80 -7.62 16.47 13.91
C ILE A 80 -8.97 17.08 13.50
N MET A 81 -9.97 17.06 14.39
CA MET A 81 -11.31 17.58 14.09
C MET A 81 -11.30 19.09 13.80
N PHE A 82 -10.47 19.88 14.46
CA PHE A 82 -10.38 21.32 14.21
C PHE A 82 -9.72 21.65 12.86
N HIS A 83 -8.70 20.89 12.46
CA HIS A 83 -7.92 21.19 11.24
C HIS A 83 -8.52 20.54 9.98
N LEU A 84 -9.10 19.34 10.07
CA LEU A 84 -9.64 18.60 8.92
C LEU A 84 -11.11 18.90 8.63
N ARG A 85 -11.89 19.44 9.58
CA ARG A 85 -13.32 19.78 9.35
C ARG A 85 -13.52 21.13 8.65
N ARG A 86 -12.45 21.94 8.49
CA ARG A 86 -12.53 23.32 7.98
C ARG A 86 -11.88 23.51 6.59
N THR A 87 -11.30 22.46 6.02
CA THR A 87 -10.83 22.40 4.63
C THR A 87 -11.84 21.67 3.77
#